data_AF-A0A1N7S6F0-F1
#
_entry.id   AF-A0A1N7S6F0-F1
#
_cell.length_a   1.000
_cell.length_b   1.000
_cell.length_c   1.000
_cell.angle_alpha   90.00
_cell.angle_beta   90.00
_cell.angle_gamma   90.00
#
_symmetry.space_group_name_H-M   'P 1'
#
loop_
_entity.id
_entity.type
_entity.pdbx_description
1 polymer ?
#
loop_
_entity_poly.entity_id
_entity_poly.type
_entity_poly.pdbx_seq_one_letter_code
_entity_poly.pdbx_strand_id
1 'polypeptide(L)'
;MSLAIGFNVSVSLFGGTTPLVAAWLVDRTGNLMMPAYYLMAASLIGIVSVIALRETARKPLLGSGPCVATRAEAHAVLRGEREAAEIEEAYAATATVRA
;
A
#
# COMPACT_ATOMS: atom_id res chain seq x y z
N MET A 1 -11.16 -6.34 9.98
CA MET A 1 -10.65 -6.87 11.26
C MET A 1 -9.21 -7.39 11.16
N SER A 2 -8.83 -8.09 10.08
CA SER A 2 -7.46 -8.62 9.86
C SER A 2 -6.35 -7.54 9.80
N LEU A 3 -6.57 -6.44 9.08
CA LEU A 3 -5.59 -5.35 8.97
C LEU A 3 -5.25 -4.73 10.34
N ALA A 4 -6.27 -4.48 11.17
CA ALA A 4 -6.10 -3.86 12.48
C ALA A 4 -5.30 -4.76 13.44
N ILE A 5 -5.54 -6.07 13.42
CA ILE A 5 -4.79 -7.02 14.27
C ILE A 5 -3.32 -7.08 13.81
N GLY A 6 -3.08 -7.27 12.51
CA GLY A 6 -1.73 -7.33 11.96
C GLY A 6 -0.92 -6.05 12.19
N PHE A 7 -1.56 -4.90 12.02
CA PHE A 7 -0.95 -3.59 12.25
C PHE A 7 -0.58 -3.38 13.72
N ASN A 8 -1.51 -3.58 14.65
CA ASN A 8 -1.26 -3.35 16.08
C ASN A 8 -0.21 -4.32 16.64
N VAL A 9 -0.20 -5.58 16.21
CA VAL A 9 0.84 -6.54 16.62
C VAL A 9 2.21 -6.10 16.12
N SER A 10 2.32 -5.70 14.86
CA SER A 10 3.58 -5.22 14.28
C SER A 10 4.08 -3.98 15.01
N VAL A 11 3.21 -2.97 15.22
CA VAL A 11 3.56 -1.73 15.92
C VAL A 11 3.95 -2.00 17.37
N SER A 12 3.27 -2.92 18.06
CA SER A 12 3.62 -3.27 19.44
C SER A 12 5.00 -3.94 19.53
N LEU A 13 5.30 -4.86 18.60
CA LEU A 13 6.58 -5.53 18.54
C LEU A 13 7.71 -4.54 18.25
N PHE A 14 7.59 -3.78 17.14
CA PHE A 14 8.62 -2.84 16.75
C PHE A 14 8.71 -1.62 17.67
N GLY A 15 7.61 -1.20 18.29
CA GLY A 15 7.58 -0.09 19.24
C GLY A 15 8.38 -0.37 20.52
N GLY A 16 8.40 -1.63 20.98
CA GLY A 16 9.19 -2.03 22.15
C GLY A 16 10.60 -2.52 21.81
N THR A 17 10.75 -3.32 20.75
CA THR A 17 12.04 -3.96 20.43
C THR A 17 13.04 -2.99 19.81
N THR A 18 12.60 -1.99 19.04
CA THR A 18 13.50 -1.01 18.41
C THR A 18 14.36 -0.22 19.40
N PRO A 19 13.80 0.41 20.46
CA PRO A 19 14.62 1.13 21.43
C PRO A 19 15.55 0.22 22.23
N LEU A 20 15.16 -1.04 22.51
CA LEU A 20 16.01 -2.01 23.18
C LEU A 20 17.24 -2.38 22.34
N VAL A 21 17.04 -2.66 21.04
CA VAL A 21 18.13 -2.94 20.10
C VAL A 21 19.02 -1.72 19.93
N ALA A 22 18.43 -0.53 19.80
CA ALA A 22 19.17 0.72 19.68
C ALA A 22 20.06 0.97 20.91
N ALA A 23 19.51 0.81 22.12
CA ALA A 23 20.26 0.95 23.37
C ALA A 23 21.39 -0.07 23.49
N TRP A 24 21.13 -1.35 23.17
CA TRP A 24 22.15 -2.39 23.15
C TRP A 24 23.27 -2.09 22.15
N LEU A 25 22.92 -1.58 20.97
CA LEU A 25 23.89 -1.24 19.93
C LEU A 25 24.78 -0.08 20.36
N VAL A 26 24.21 0.93 21.02
CA VAL A 26 24.97 2.04 21.62
C VAL A 26 25.89 1.54 22.74
N ASP A 27 25.40 0.71 23.66
CA ASP A 27 26.19 0.15 24.76
C ASP A 27 27.40 -0.65 24.26
N ARG A 28 27.21 -1.46 23.20
CA ARG A 28 28.28 -2.28 22.63
C ARG A 28 29.28 -1.50 21.79
N THR A 29 28.87 -0.41 21.15
CA THR A 29 29.72 0.38 20.24
C THR A 29 30.27 1.66 20.86
N GLY A 30 29.67 2.14 21.96
CA GLY A 30 29.94 3.43 22.57
C GLY A 30 29.48 4.64 21.75
N ASN A 31 28.79 4.44 20.61
CA ASN A 31 28.44 5.50 19.69
C ASN A 31 26.95 5.86 19.75
N LEU A 32 26.64 7.08 20.21
CA LEU A 32 25.26 7.58 20.30
C LEU A 32 24.55 7.72 18.94
N MET A 33 25.30 7.68 17.82
CA MET A 33 24.75 7.76 16.46
C MET A 33 24.27 6.41 15.91
N MET A 34 24.50 5.29 16.59
CA MET A 34 24.04 3.98 16.11
C MET A 34 22.54 3.85 15.85
N PRO A 35 21.64 4.45 16.67
CA PRO A 35 20.21 4.46 16.36
C PRO A 35 19.91 5.15 15.03
N ALA A 36 20.65 6.20 14.67
CA ALA A 36 20.47 6.91 13.39
C ALA A 36 20.85 6.02 12.20
N TYR A 37 21.97 5.29 12.29
CA TYR A 37 22.35 4.32 11.25
C TYR A 37 21.34 3.17 11.11
N TYR A 38 20.81 2.68 12.23
CA TYR A 38 19.74 1.67 12.21
C TYR A 38 18.48 2.19 11.50
N LEU A 39 18.06 3.43 11.79
CA LEU A 39 16.90 4.04 11.13
C LEU A 39 17.14 4.33 9.65
N MET A 40 18.35 4.72 9.25
CA MET A 40 18.72 4.85 7.83
C MET A 40 18.58 3.52 7.09
N ALA A 41 19.08 2.43 7.67
CA ALA A 41 18.94 1.09 7.09
C ALA A 41 17.46 0.65 7.00
N ALA A 42 16.68 0.85 8.07
CA ALA A 42 15.25 0.56 8.07
C ALA A 42 14.48 1.37 7.02
N SER A 43 14.85 2.64 6.84
CA SER A 43 14.25 3.53 5.83
C SER A 43 14.53 3.04 4.41
N LEU A 44 15.74 2.55 4.15
CA LEU A 44 16.09 1.97 2.85
C LEU A 44 15.23 0.74 2.54
N ILE A 45 15.00 -0.13 3.53
CA ILE A 45 14.08 -1.28 3.40
C ILE A 45 12.66 -0.79 3.10
N GLY A 46 12.20 0.26 3.78
CA GLY A 46 10.90 0.89 3.53
C GLY A 46 10.77 1.39 2.09
N ILE A 47 11.79 2.07 1.57
CA ILE A 47 11.83 2.54 0.18
C ILE A 47 11.77 1.37 -0.80
N VAL A 48 12.58 0.34 -0.59
CA VAL A 48 12.56 -0.87 -1.43
C VAL A 48 11.17 -1.54 -1.39
N SER A 49 10.54 -1.60 -0.22
CA SER A 49 9.19 -2.13 -0.07
C SER A 49 8.14 -1.33 -0.84
N VAL A 50 8.21 0.01 -0.78
CA VAL A 50 7.30 0.89 -1.55
C VAL A 50 7.51 0.73 -3.05
N ILE A 51 8.75 0.63 -3.53
CA ILE A 51 9.06 0.41 -4.94
C ILE A 51 8.57 -0.97 -5.39
N ALA A 52 8.67 -1.99 -4.54
CA ALA A 52 8.19 -3.34 -4.82
C ALA A 52 6.66 -3.46 -4.78
N LEU A 53 5.97 -2.55 -4.08
CA LEU A 53 4.52 -2.55 -4.00
C LEU A 53 3.92 -2.06 -5.32
N ARG A 54 3.35 -2.99 -6.09
CA ARG A 54 2.64 -2.67 -7.33
C ARG A 54 1.47 -1.74 -7.03
N GLU A 55 1.38 -0.61 -7.73
CA GLU A 55 0.33 0.38 -7.56
C GLU A 55 -1.05 -0.27 -7.75
N THR A 56 -1.74 -0.55 -6.64
CA THR A 56 -3.07 -1.21 -6.63
C THR A 56 -4.19 -0.20 -6.33
N ALA A 57 -3.86 1.07 -6.13
CA ALA A 57 -4.78 2.11 -5.66
C ALA A 57 -5.90 2.50 -6.67
N ARG A 58 -5.84 2.03 -7.92
CA ARG A 58 -6.85 2.33 -8.96
C ARG A 58 -7.63 1.12 -9.45
N LYS A 59 -7.48 -0.04 -8.83
CA LYS A 59 -8.31 -1.21 -9.17
C LYS A 59 -9.27 -1.47 -8.02
N PRO A 60 -10.59 -1.49 -8.28
CA PRO A 60 -11.54 -2.01 -7.32
C PRO A 60 -11.10 -3.41 -6.90
N LEU A 61 -11.15 -3.69 -5.59
CA LEU A 61 -10.91 -5.05 -5.11
C LEU A 61 -12.03 -5.93 -5.69
N LEU A 62 -11.64 -7.05 -6.31
CA LEU A 62 -12.58 -8.01 -6.88
C LEU A 62 -13.58 -8.46 -5.79
N GLY A 63 -14.85 -8.10 -5.96
CA GLY A 63 -15.93 -8.52 -5.08
C GLY A 63 -16.26 -7.59 -3.90
N SER A 64 -15.61 -6.43 -3.73
CA SER A 64 -16.05 -5.42 -2.76
C SER A 64 -16.88 -4.33 -3.45
N GLY A 65 -18.03 -3.96 -2.87
CA GLY A 65 -18.80 -2.80 -3.34
C GLY A 65 -17.98 -1.49 -3.27
N PRO A 66 -18.36 -0.45 -4.04
CA PRO A 66 -17.62 0.80 -4.09
C PRO A 66 -17.47 1.40 -2.68
N CYS A 67 -16.23 1.71 -2.28
CA CYS A 67 -15.93 2.37 -1.01
C CYS A 67 -16.21 3.88 -1.12
N VAL A 68 -17.49 4.24 -1.14
CA VAL A 68 -17.95 5.63 -1.24
C VAL A 68 -18.90 5.95 -0.09
N ALA A 69 -18.91 7.21 0.34
CA ALA A 69 -19.68 7.64 1.50
C ALA A 69 -21.19 7.70 1.19
N THR A 70 -21.55 7.91 -0.07
CA THR A 70 -22.94 8.09 -0.48
C THR A 70 -23.36 7.18 -1.63
N ARG A 71 -24.64 6.82 -1.64
CA ARG A 71 -25.25 6.01 -2.71
C ARG A 71 -25.19 6.71 -4.07
N ALA A 72 -25.21 8.05 -4.08
CA ALA A 72 -25.07 8.86 -5.28
C ALA A 72 -23.66 8.72 -5.89
N GLU A 73 -22.61 8.80 -5.07
CA GLU A 73 -21.23 8.58 -5.52
C GLU A 73 -21.01 7.14 -6.04
N ALA A 74 -21.67 6.15 -5.43
CA ALA A 74 -21.55 4.76 -5.86
C ALA A 74 -22.04 4.57 -7.29
N HIS A 75 -23.19 5.17 -7.60
CA HIS A 75 -23.75 5.15 -8.95
C HIS A 75 -22.90 5.93 -9.95
N ALA A 76 -22.22 7.00 -9.53
CA ALA A 76 -21.30 7.75 -10.39
C ALA A 76 -20.06 6.92 -10.76
N VAL A 77 -19.46 6.23 -9.79
CA VAL A 77 -18.29 5.36 -10.01
C VAL A 77 -18.64 4.18 -10.92
N LEU A 78 -19.74 3.48 -10.63
CA LEU A 78 -20.20 2.36 -11.45
C LEU A 78 -20.54 2.76 -12.89
N ARG A 79 -21.05 3.99 -13.09
CA ARG A 79 -21.33 4.52 -14.43
C ARG A 79 -20.04 4.77 -15.20
N GLY A 80 -19.04 5.40 -14.57
CA GLY A 80 -17.73 5.62 -15.18
C GLY A 80 -17.01 4.32 -15.53
N GLU A 81 -17.13 3.27 -14.71
CA GLU A 81 -16.56 1.95 -15.02
C GLU A 81 -17.27 1.25 -16.18
N ARG A 82 -18.60 1.35 -16.27
CA ARG A 82 -19.37 0.82 -17.41
C ARG A 82 -19.02 1.54 -18.71
N GLU A 83 -18.95 2.87 -18.67
CA GLU A 83 -18.57 3.69 -19.82
C GLU A 83 -17.14 3.35 -20.29
N ALA A 84 -16.18 3.18 -19.36
CA ALA A 84 -14.83 2.76 -19.71
C ALA A 84 -14.78 1.37 -20.35
N ALA A 85 -15.56 0.40 -19.83
CA ALA A 85 -15.66 -0.94 -20.40
C ALA A 85 -16.31 -0.93 -21.79
N GLU A 86 -17.36 -0.14 -21.98
CA GLU A 86 -18.02 0.04 -23.29
C GLU A 86 -17.07 0.68 -24.32
N ILE A 87 -16.26 1.66 -23.91
CA ILE A 87 -15.24 2.29 -24.76
C ILE A 87 -14.13 1.29 -25.12
N GLU A 88 -13.68 0.47 -24.17
CA GLU A 88 -12.69 -0.58 -24.40
C GLU A 88 -13.21 -1.65 -25.36
N GLU A 89 -14.47 -2.05 -25.21
CA GLU A 89 -15.14 -3.03 -26.08
C GLU A 89 -15.38 -2.46 -27.49
N ALA A 90 -15.78 -1.20 -27.59
CA ALA A 90 -15.91 -0.49 -28.87
C ALA A 90 -14.55 -0.30 -29.57
N TYR A 91 -13.48 0.00 -28.81
CA TYR A 91 -12.11 0.08 -29.33
C TYR A 91 -11.62 -1.30 -29.79
N ALA A 92 -11.87 -2.36 -29.03
CA ALA A 92 -11.51 -3.72 -29.41
C ALA A 92 -12.25 -4.18 -30.68
N ALA A 93 -13.54 -3.86 -30.80
CA ALA A 93 -14.34 -4.10 -32.00
C ALA A 93 -13.82 -3.29 -33.20
N THR A 94 -13.46 -2.03 -32.99
CA THR A 94 -12.89 -1.18 -34.06
C THR A 94 -11.49 -1.64 -34.48
N ALA A 95 -10.68 -2.14 -33.54
CA ALA A 95 -9.34 -2.66 -33.78
C ALA A 95 -9.37 -3.99 -34.54
N THR A 96 -10.35 -4.87 -34.27
CA THR A 96 -10.55 -6.12 -35.01
C THR A 96 -11.12 -5.91 -36.41
N VAL A 97 -11.89 -4.84 -36.65
CA VAL A 97 -12.42 -4.50 -37.98
C VAL A 97 -11.39 -3.81 -38.89
N ARG A 98 -10.30 -3.24 -38.32
CA ARG A 98 -9.22 -2.56 -39.05
C ARG A 98 -7.98 -3.43 -39.33
N ALA A 99 -7.97 -4.69 -38.90
CA ALA A 99 -6.91 -5.67 -39.16
C ALA A 99 -7.33 -6.62 -40.30
#